data_AF-A0A5B0QEW5-F1
#
_entry.id   AF-A0A5B0QEW5-F1
#
_cell.length_a   1.000
_cell.length_b   1.000
_cell.length_c   1.000
_cell.angle_alpha   90.00
_cell.angle_beta   90.00
_cell.angle_gamma   90.00
#
_symmetry.space_group_name_H-M   'P 1'
#
loop_
_entity.id
_entity.type
_entity.pdbx_description
1 polymer ?
#
loop_
_entity_poly.entity_id
_entity_poly.type
_entity_poly.pdbx_seq_one_letter_code
_entity_poly.pdbx_strand_id
1 'polypeptide(L)'
;MVGENAVRLDIANQYPKLHPVFNVTLLTPYKDPSAHHLRSSPVQPDIHTVPISQVKWELFEQVLDHRTPYKGTEEYLLRWKSATPAQDRWV
;
A
#
# COMPACT_ATOMS: atom_id res chain seq x y z
N MET A 1 32.38 -14.56 -7.79
CA MET A 1 33.16 -13.79 -6.79
C MET A 1 32.47 -12.44 -6.66
N VAL A 2 32.03 -12.05 -5.47
CA VAL A 2 31.44 -10.71 -5.25
C VAL A 2 32.62 -9.77 -5.00
N GLY A 3 32.68 -8.65 -5.73
CA GLY A 3 33.75 -7.67 -5.56
C GLY A 3 33.67 -6.98 -4.19
N GLU A 4 34.76 -6.39 -3.73
CA GLU A 4 34.89 -5.74 -2.41
C GLU A 4 33.81 -4.66 -2.17
N ASN A 5 33.33 -4.02 -3.23
CA ASN A 5 32.29 -2.99 -3.19
C ASN A 5 30.87 -3.52 -3.43
N ALA A 6 30.63 -4.81 -3.23
CA ALA A 6 29.33 -5.42 -3.44
C ALA A 6 28.93 -6.33 -2.28
N VAL A 7 27.65 -6.27 -1.91
CA VAL A 7 27.05 -7.16 -0.91
C VAL A 7 26.05 -8.06 -1.60
N ARG A 8 26.07 -9.35 -1.23
CA ARG A 8 25.10 -10.33 -1.71
C ARG A 8 24.03 -10.56 -0.64
N LEU A 9 22.78 -10.41 -1.03
CA LEU A 9 21.61 -10.74 -0.22
C LEU A 9 21.20 -12.19 -0.38
N ASP A 10 20.66 -12.76 0.69
CA ASP A 10 20.01 -14.06 0.67
C ASP A 10 18.51 -13.92 0.36
N ILE A 11 18.20 -13.44 -0.84
CA ILE A 11 16.83 -13.24 -1.32
C ILE A 11 16.50 -14.03 -2.59
N ALA A 12 17.48 -14.76 -3.13
CA ALA A 12 17.36 -15.43 -4.43
C ALA A 12 16.22 -16.47 -4.44
N ASN A 13 15.94 -17.11 -3.30
CA ASN A 13 14.88 -18.11 -3.18
C ASN A 13 13.48 -17.49 -3.21
N GLN A 14 13.32 -16.29 -2.64
CA GLN A 14 12.02 -15.60 -2.56
C GLN A 14 11.76 -14.74 -3.81
N TYR A 15 12.82 -14.20 -4.41
CA TYR A 15 12.75 -13.27 -5.55
C TYR A 15 13.75 -13.64 -6.64
N PRO A 16 13.50 -14.73 -7.41
CA PRO A 16 14.46 -15.27 -8.36
C PRO A 16 14.76 -14.32 -9.54
N LYS A 17 13.88 -13.36 -9.81
CA LYS A 17 14.05 -12.35 -10.86
C LYS A 17 14.89 -11.14 -10.42
N LEU A 18 15.13 -10.98 -9.12
CA LEU A 18 15.93 -9.87 -8.59
C LEU A 18 17.40 -10.31 -8.49
N HIS A 19 18.30 -9.45 -8.98
CA HIS A 19 19.72 -9.67 -8.78
C HIS A 19 20.05 -9.53 -7.29
N PRO A 20 20.58 -10.58 -6.64
CA PRO A 20 20.79 -10.58 -5.20
C PRO A 20 22.08 -9.84 -4.82
N VAL A 21 22.59 -8.92 -5.63
CA VAL A 21 23.86 -8.22 -5.44
C VAL A 21 23.66 -6.74 -5.70
N PHE A 22 24.15 -5.90 -4.79
CA PHE A 22 24.12 -4.44 -4.96
C PHE A 22 25.40 -3.79 -4.44
N ASN A 23 25.60 -2.50 -4.78
CA ASN A 23 26.78 -1.74 -4.40
C ASN A 23 26.71 -1.26 -2.94
N VAL A 24 27.82 -1.35 -2.21
CA VAL A 24 27.95 -0.87 -0.82
C VAL A 24 27.54 0.59 -0.62
N THR A 25 27.62 1.45 -1.64
CA THR A 25 27.19 2.85 -1.58
C THR A 25 25.69 3.04 -1.38
N LEU A 26 24.89 2.00 -1.66
CA LEU A 26 23.44 2.00 -1.43
C LEU A 26 23.05 1.63 0.00
N LEU A 27 24.01 1.19 0.82
CA LEU A 27 23.75 0.85 2.22
C LEU A 27 23.51 2.10 3.05
N THR A 28 22.42 2.08 3.80
CA THR A 28 22.13 3.08 4.82
C THR A 28 22.26 2.45 6.21
N PRO A 29 22.66 3.24 7.23
CA PRO A 29 22.64 2.76 8.61
C PRO A 29 21.26 2.24 8.98
N TYR A 30 21.20 1.03 9.55
CA TYR A 30 19.95 0.45 10.01
C TYR A 30 19.31 1.35 11.06
N LYS A 31 18.06 1.74 10.82
CA LYS A 31 17.22 2.47 11.77
C LYS A 31 16.18 1.51 12.30
N ASP A 32 16.14 1.36 13.62
CA ASP A 32 15.18 0.48 14.28
C ASP A 32 13.75 0.91 13.91
N PRO A 33 12.94 0.04 13.28
CA PRO A 33 11.54 0.31 12.97
C PRO A 33 10.73 0.67 14.23
N SER A 34 11.13 0.14 15.38
CA SER A 34 10.53 0.43 16.67
C SER A 34 10.72 1.90 17.05
N ALA A 35 11.85 2.53 16.69
CA ALA A 35 12.08 3.96 16.95
C ALA A 35 11.06 4.89 16.25
N HIS A 36 10.28 4.37 15.29
CA HIS A 36 9.14 5.03 14.68
C HIS A 36 7.81 4.55 15.29
N HIS A 37 7.63 4.70 16.60
CA HIS A 37 6.40 4.37 17.34
C HIS A 37 5.13 5.17 16.94
N LEU A 38 5.14 5.92 15.83
CA LEU A 38 4.05 6.82 15.44
C LEU A 38 3.49 6.55 14.04
N ARG A 39 3.63 5.34 13.51
CA ARG A 39 2.63 4.90 12.54
C ARG A 39 1.46 4.37 13.35
N SER A 40 0.49 5.23 13.61
CA SER A 40 -0.87 4.75 13.84
C SER A 40 -1.15 3.76 12.71
N SER A 41 -1.48 2.51 13.06
CA SER A 41 -1.98 1.55 12.08
C SER A 41 -3.01 2.31 11.26
N PRO A 42 -2.88 2.40 9.93
CA PRO A 42 -3.93 3.04 9.15
C PRO A 42 -5.22 2.35 9.58
N VAL A 43 -6.19 3.13 10.08
CA VAL A 43 -7.55 2.63 10.23
C VAL A 43 -7.92 2.23 8.82
N GLN A 44 -7.75 0.96 8.52
CA GLN A 44 -8.09 0.35 7.26
C GLN A 44 -9.56 0.02 7.48
N PRO A 45 -10.49 0.85 6.98
CA PRO A 45 -11.88 0.47 7.09
C PRO A 45 -12.03 -0.80 6.25
N ASP A 46 -12.80 -1.76 6.77
CA ASP A 46 -12.92 -3.15 6.29
C ASP A 46 -13.66 -3.25 4.93
N ILE A 47 -13.54 -2.23 4.07
CA ILE A 47 -14.48 -1.94 2.98
C ILE A 47 -14.19 -2.74 1.71
N HIS A 48 -13.01 -3.35 1.57
CA HIS A 48 -12.70 -4.17 0.40
C HIS A 48 -13.52 -5.49 0.32
N THR A 49 -14.28 -5.80 1.36
CA THR A 49 -15.02 -7.07 1.46
C THR A 49 -16.50 -6.89 1.76
N VAL A 50 -16.97 -5.67 2.01
CA VAL A 50 -18.39 -5.43 2.31
C VAL A 50 -19.14 -4.99 1.06
N PRO A 51 -20.23 -5.69 0.69
CA PRO A 51 -21.17 -5.23 -0.31
C PRO A 51 -21.61 -3.78 -0.06
N ILE A 52 -21.97 -3.06 -1.12
CA ILE A 52 -22.49 -1.67 -1.05
C ILE A 52 -23.64 -1.49 -0.05
N SER A 53 -24.40 -2.56 0.22
CA SER A 53 -25.48 -2.61 1.21
C SER A 53 -25.02 -2.54 2.67
N GLN A 54 -23.73 -2.77 2.94
CA GLN A 54 -23.12 -2.78 4.27
C GLN A 54 -22.22 -1.54 4.49
N VAL A 55 -22.14 -0.65 3.51
CA VAL A 55 -21.40 0.61 3.61
C VAL A 55 -22.14 1.57 4.55
N LYS A 56 -21.41 2.15 5.52
CA LYS A 56 -21.93 3.19 6.41
C LYS A 56 -21.92 4.55 5.71
N TRP A 57 -22.99 4.86 4.98
CA TRP A 57 -23.15 6.12 4.22
C TRP A 57 -23.08 7.39 5.06
N GLU A 58 -23.28 7.32 6.38
CA GLU A 58 -23.12 8.45 7.30
C GLU A 58 -21.69 9.04 7.29
N LEU A 59 -20.70 8.21 6.95
CA LEU A 59 -19.29 8.57 6.87
C LEU A 59 -18.88 9.08 5.49
N PHE A 60 -19.77 9.01 4.49
CA PHE A 60 -19.48 9.49 3.14
C PHE A 60 -19.35 11.02 3.14
N GLU A 61 -18.39 11.53 2.36
CA GLU A 61 -18.16 12.96 2.18
C GLU A 61 -18.40 13.38 0.73
N GLN A 62 -17.69 12.75 -0.23
CA GLN A 62 -17.80 13.13 -1.64
C GLN A 62 -17.42 11.99 -2.59
N VAL A 63 -18.02 12.01 -3.79
CA VAL A 63 -17.57 11.21 -4.93
C VAL A 63 -16.45 11.96 -5.63
N LEU A 64 -15.33 11.29 -5.85
CA LEU A 64 -14.16 11.83 -6.52
C LEU A 64 -14.09 11.45 -8.00
N ASP A 65 -14.53 10.24 -8.33
CA ASP A 65 -14.40 9.70 -9.68
C ASP A 65 -15.40 8.55 -9.92
N HIS A 66 -15.57 8.16 -11.18
CA HIS A 66 -16.44 7.07 -11.63
C HIS A 66 -15.73 6.26 -12.73
N ARG A 67 -15.84 4.93 -12.68
CA ARG A 67 -15.31 4.05 -13.71
C ARG A 67 -16.17 2.82 -13.92
N THR A 68 -16.03 2.23 -15.11
CA THR A 68 -16.65 0.95 -15.49
C THR A 68 -15.56 -0.05 -15.84
N PRO A 69 -15.02 -0.80 -14.85
CA PRO A 69 -13.86 -1.66 -15.09
C PRO A 69 -14.23 -2.88 -15.96
N TYR A 70 -15.47 -3.37 -15.85
CA TYR A 70 -16.01 -4.46 -16.66
C TYR A 70 -17.44 -4.14 -17.13
N LYS A 71 -17.92 -4.88 -18.13
CA LYS A 71 -19.26 -4.69 -18.68
C LYS A 71 -20.32 -5.02 -17.62
N GLY A 72 -21.11 -4.02 -17.24
CA GLY A 72 -22.18 -4.16 -16.25
C GLY A 72 -21.76 -3.90 -14.81
N THR A 73 -20.54 -3.43 -14.57
CA THR A 73 -20.09 -2.97 -13.24
C THR A 73 -19.76 -1.49 -13.30
N GLU A 74 -20.38 -0.70 -12.43
CA GLU A 74 -20.03 0.70 -12.17
C GLU A 74 -19.37 0.77 -10.81
N GLU A 75 -18.25 1.50 -10.72
CA GLU A 75 -17.55 1.77 -9.48
C GLU A 75 -17.38 3.28 -9.31
N TYR A 76 -17.42 3.74 -8.06
CA TYR A 76 -17.26 5.14 -7.69
C TYR A 76 -16.11 5.29 -6.69
N LEU A 77 -15.21 6.23 -6.93
CA LEU A 77 -14.15 6.57 -6.00
C LEU A 77 -14.73 7.48 -4.93
N LEU A 78 -14.77 7.02 -3.68
CA LEU A 78 -15.37 7.76 -2.57
C LEU A 78 -14.31 8.31 -1.63
N ARG A 79 -14.55 9.52 -1.11
CA ARG A 79 -13.88 10.09 0.06
C ARG A 79 -14.79 10.02 1.28
N TRP A 80 -14.21 9.67 2.41
CA TRP A 80 -14.88 9.55 3.70
C TRP A 80 -14.53 10.73 4.61
N LYS A 81 -15.45 11.08 5.50
CA LYS A 81 -15.25 12.14 6.49
C LYS A 81 -14.02 11.85 7.34
N SER A 82 -13.18 12.87 7.51
CA SER A 82 -11.92 12.81 8.28
C SER A 82 -10.88 11.84 7.71
N ALA A 83 -11.06 11.35 6.47
CA ALA A 83 -10.09 10.50 5.81
C ALA A 83 -9.10 11.32 4.96
N THR A 84 -7.88 10.81 4.85
CA THR A 84 -6.83 11.38 3.99
C THR A 84 -6.99 10.88 2.55
N PRO A 85 -6.43 11.57 1.53
CA PRO A 85 -6.50 11.09 0.15
C PRO A 85 -5.96 9.67 -0.08
N ALA A 86 -5.04 9.21 0.77
CA ALA A 86 -4.52 7.84 0.73
C ALA A 86 -5.57 6.76 1.12
N GLN A 87 -6.68 7.19 1.70
CA GLN A 87 -7.80 6.37 2.14
C GLN A 87 -9.02 6.48 1.21
N ASP A 88 -8.92 7.21 0.09
CA ASP A 88 -9.93 7.21 -0.97
C ASP A 88 -10.01 5.80 -1.60
N ARG A 89 -11.22 5.28 -1.89
CA ARG A 89 -11.42 3.91 -2.37
C ARG A 89 -12.57 3.79 -3.38
N TRP A 90 -12.40 2.89 -4.36
CA TRP A 90 -13.44 2.49 -5.31
C TRP A 90 -14.42 1.54 -4.63
N VAL A 91 -15.72 1.85 -4.73
CA VAL A 91 -16.86 1.07 -4.23
C VAL A 91 -17.81 0.77 -5.38
#